data_AF-A0A920JCD8-F1
#
_entry.id   AF-A0A920JCD8-F1
#
_cell.length_a   1.000
_cell.length_b   1.000
_cell.length_c   1.000
_cell.angle_alpha   90.00
_cell.angle_beta   90.00
_cell.angle_gamma   90.00
#
_symmetry.space_group_name_H-M   'P 1'
#
loop_
_entity.id
_entity.type
_entity.pdbx_description
1 polymer ?
#
loop_
_entity_poly.entity_id
_entity_poly.type
_entity_poly.pdbx_seq_one_letter_code
_entity_poly.pdbx_strand_id
1 'polypeptide(L)'
;MAVALITTFYGSLFANVFFSPAKNKLEVNLAEEKVLLEMIRDGVLYIEAGQRPDFIESDLMNYLPPDKKAMYEALKFEGGGGDGGGEGVDPSPYGKFFPFL
;
A
#
# COMPACT_ATOMS: atom_id res chain seq x y z
N MET A 1 -46.39 19.08 -14.49
CA MET A 1 -46.07 18.13 -13.40
C MET A 1 -45.12 17.00 -13.83
N ALA A 2 -45.29 16.36 -14.99
CA ALA A 2 -44.46 15.21 -15.42
C ALA A 2 -42.95 15.47 -15.59
N VAL A 3 -42.55 16.65 -16.09
CA VAL A 3 -41.14 16.99 -16.32
C VAL A 3 -40.32 16.98 -15.02
N ALA A 4 -40.93 17.41 -13.91
CA ALA A 4 -40.25 17.43 -12.61
C ALA A 4 -39.89 16.01 -12.12
N LEU A 5 -40.81 15.05 -12.29
CA LEU A 5 -40.59 13.66 -11.87
C LEU A 5 -39.52 12.96 -12.72
N ILE A 6 -39.47 13.26 -14.02
CA ILE A 6 -38.45 12.70 -14.92
C ILE A 6 -37.06 13.23 -14.56
N THR A 7 -36.93 14.52 -14.23
CA THR A 7 -35.66 15.10 -13.78
C THR A 7 -35.18 14.46 -12.48
N THR A 8 -36.07 14.20 -11.50
CA THR A 8 -35.70 13.50 -10.26
C THR A 8 -35.31 12.04 -10.52
N PHE A 9 -36.03 11.35 -11.40
CA PHE A 9 -35.72 9.97 -11.76
C PHE A 9 -34.37 9.85 -12.47
N TYR A 10 -34.08 10.71 -13.45
CA TYR A 10 -32.77 10.71 -14.12
C TYR A 10 -31.64 11.06 -13.15
N GLY A 11 -31.84 12.04 -12.26
CA GLY A 11 -30.84 12.41 -11.26
C GLY A 11 -30.50 11.25 -10.30
N SER A 12 -31.51 10.60 -9.72
CA SER A 12 -31.28 9.49 -8.79
C SER A 12 -30.71 8.25 -9.48
N LEU A 13 -31.10 8.01 -10.74
CA LEU A 13 -30.57 6.90 -11.54
C LEU A 13 -29.08 7.11 -11.88
N PHE A 14 -28.68 8.32 -12.34
CA PHE A 14 -27.28 8.61 -12.61
C PHE A 14 -26.41 8.61 -11.34
N ALA A 15 -26.91 9.18 -10.23
CA ALA A 15 -26.22 9.21 -8.94
C ALA A 15 -25.83 7.81 -8.46
N ASN A 16 -26.78 6.88 -8.47
CA ASN A 16 -26.58 5.56 -7.89
C ASN A 16 -25.91 4.57 -8.86
N VAL A 17 -26.19 4.67 -10.16
CA VAL A 17 -25.69 3.69 -11.14
C VAL A 17 -24.33 4.08 -11.72
N PHE A 18 -24.10 5.37 -11.99
CA PHE A 18 -22.87 5.82 -12.67
C PHE A 18 -21.88 6.45 -11.71
N PHE A 19 -22.31 7.38 -10.87
CA PHE A 19 -21.39 8.11 -9.99
C PHE A 19 -20.93 7.29 -8.78
N SER A 20 -21.77 6.39 -8.25
CA SER A 20 -21.39 5.51 -7.13
C SER A 20 -20.21 4.58 -7.46
N PRO A 21 -20.23 3.77 -8.53
CA PRO A 21 -19.06 2.93 -8.87
C PRO A 21 -17.86 3.76 -9.34
N ALA A 22 -18.08 4.91 -10.00
CA ALA A 22 -16.99 5.81 -10.39
C ALA A 22 -16.24 6.38 -9.18
N LYS A 23 -16.98 6.78 -8.14
CA LYS A 23 -16.42 7.21 -6.85
C LYS A 23 -15.58 6.09 -6.23
N ASN A 24 -16.13 4.89 -6.11
CA ASN A 24 -15.43 3.77 -5.49
C ASN A 24 -14.12 3.44 -6.22
N LYS A 25 -14.12 3.47 -7.56
CA LYS A 25 -12.90 3.21 -8.33
C LYS A 25 -11.84 4.28 -8.10
N LEU A 26 -12.25 5.54 -7.97
CA LEU A 26 -11.33 6.64 -7.66
C LEU A 26 -10.77 6.52 -6.24
N GLU A 27 -11.60 6.18 -5.26
CA GLU A 27 -11.19 6.01 -3.87
C GLU A 27 -10.15 4.89 -3.70
N VAL A 28 -10.27 3.79 -4.44
CA VAL A 28 -9.26 2.72 -4.44
C VAL A 28 -7.90 3.23 -4.94
N ASN A 29 -7.87 3.91 -6.09
CA ASN A 29 -6.61 4.46 -6.62
C ASN A 29 -6.03 5.54 -5.68
N LEU A 30 -6.89 6.38 -5.11
CA LEU A 30 -6.48 7.41 -4.16
C LEU A 30 -5.88 6.81 -2.90
N ALA A 31 -6.43 5.70 -2.40
CA ALA A 31 -5.87 5.01 -1.24
C ALA A 31 -4.45 4.49 -1.53
N GLU A 32 -4.21 3.94 -2.71
CA GLU A 32 -2.88 3.49 -3.14
C GLU A 32 -1.89 4.66 -3.28
N GLU A 33 -2.31 5.75 -3.92
CA GLU A 33 -1.49 6.95 -4.09
C GLU A 33 -1.19 7.64 -2.75
N LYS A 34 -2.15 7.64 -1.83
CA LYS A 34 -1.98 8.21 -0.48
C LYS A 34 -0.85 7.52 0.29
N VAL A 35 -0.80 6.19 0.27
CA VAL A 35 0.28 5.42 0.91
C VAL A 35 1.64 5.75 0.31
N LEU A 36 1.72 5.90 -1.02
CA LEU A 36 2.95 6.30 -1.71
C LEU A 36 3.41 7.70 -1.29
N LEU A 37 2.49 8.66 -1.22
CA LEU A 37 2.80 10.03 -0.80
C LEU A 37 3.20 10.10 0.68
N GLU A 38 2.57 9.29 1.54
CA GLU A 38 2.95 9.15 2.95
C GLU A 38 4.39 8.62 3.09
N MET A 39 4.75 7.57 2.35
CA MET A 39 6.12 7.04 2.31
C MET A 39 7.14 8.13 1.90
N ILE A 40 6.85 8.90 0.86
CA ILE A 40 7.75 9.97 0.39
C ILE A 40 7.86 11.09 1.44
N ARG A 41 6.72 11.50 2.01
CA ARG A 41 6.66 12.56 3.03
C ARG A 41 7.48 12.19 4.26
N ASP A 42 7.32 10.97 4.76
CA ASP A 42 8.05 10.51 5.94
C ASP A 42 9.54 10.30 5.61
N GLY A 43 9.87 9.84 4.39
CA GLY A 43 11.25 9.80 3.89
C GLY A 43 11.95 11.16 3.91
N VAL A 44 11.27 12.22 3.45
CA VAL A 44 11.81 13.59 3.52
C VAL A 44 11.97 14.05 4.97
N LEU A 45 11.00 13.74 5.84
CA LEU A 45 11.08 14.09 7.26
C LEU A 45 12.27 13.42 7.96
N TYR A 46 12.59 12.17 7.60
CA TYR A 46 13.74 11.47 8.15
C TYR A 46 15.08 12.04 7.70
N ILE A 47 15.16 12.51 6.44
CA ILE A 47 16.36 13.18 5.91
C ILE A 47 16.58 14.51 6.66
N GLU A 48 15.54 15.31 6.82
CA GLU A 48 15.59 16.58 7.58
C GLU A 48 15.98 16.36 9.05
N ALA A 49 15.46 15.30 9.67
CA ALA A 49 15.78 14.94 11.05
C ALA A 49 17.17 14.27 11.22
N GLY A 50 17.92 14.07 10.14
CA GLY A 50 19.25 13.47 10.18
C GLY A 50 19.28 12.05 10.76
N GLN A 51 18.23 11.24 10.52
CA GLN A 51 18.15 9.87 11.01
C GLN A 51 19.20 8.97 10.32
N ARG A 52 19.58 7.86 10.98
CA ARG A 52 20.54 6.89 10.43
C ARG A 52 19.92 6.20 9.19
N PRO A 53 20.66 6.09 8.06
CA PRO A 53 20.12 5.50 6.83
C PRO A 53 19.50 4.11 6.98
N ASP A 54 20.10 3.25 7.80
CA ASP A 54 19.60 1.88 8.07
C ASP A 54 18.21 1.87 8.72
N PHE A 55 17.95 2.88 9.58
CA PHE A 55 16.66 3.05 10.23
C PHE A 55 15.61 3.58 9.24
N ILE A 56 16.00 4.49 8.35
CA ILE A 56 15.12 5.04 7.30
C ILE A 56 14.68 3.92 6.34
N GLU A 57 15.60 3.05 5.91
CA GLU A 57 15.28 1.91 5.04
C GLU A 57 14.29 0.95 5.72
N SER A 58 14.55 0.61 6.98
CA SER A 58 13.71 -0.31 7.76
C SER A 58 12.28 0.21 7.93
N ASP A 59 12.13 1.51 8.19
CA ASP A 59 10.83 2.12 8.38
C ASP A 59 10.07 2.31 7.07
N LEU A 60 10.75 2.77 6.00
CA LEU A 60 10.15 2.88 4.66
C LEU A 60 9.75 1.50 4.10
N MET A 61 10.46 0.43 4.48
CA MET A 61 10.10 -0.94 4.10
C MET A 61 8.70 -1.31 4.63
N ASN A 62 8.26 -0.76 5.77
CA ASN A 62 6.95 -1.08 6.35
C ASN A 62 5.76 -0.60 5.49
N TYR A 63 5.94 0.44 4.69
CA TYR A 63 4.91 0.97 3.78
C TYR A 63 4.70 0.10 2.53
N LEU A 64 5.61 -0.85 2.28
CA LEU A 64 5.61 -1.64 1.05
C LEU A 64 4.79 -2.94 1.21
N PRO A 65 3.90 -3.28 0.26
CA PRO A 65 3.18 -4.56 0.29
C PRO A 65 4.15 -5.75 0.13
N PRO A 66 3.80 -6.95 0.63
CA PRO A 66 4.70 -8.11 0.69
C PRO A 66 5.28 -8.51 -0.67
N ASP A 67 4.50 -8.36 -1.75
CA ASP A 67 4.96 -8.64 -3.11
C ASP A 67 6.10 -7.72 -3.55
N LYS A 68 6.02 -6.45 -3.19
CA LYS A 68 7.04 -5.44 -3.51
C LYS A 68 8.25 -5.54 -2.57
N LYS A 69 8.06 -6.00 -1.32
CA LYS A 69 9.15 -6.32 -0.39
C LYS A 69 10.02 -7.46 -0.93
N ALA A 70 9.39 -8.55 -1.36
CA ALA A 70 10.10 -9.69 -1.95
C ALA A 70 10.89 -9.30 -3.21
N MET A 71 10.33 -8.40 -4.03
CA MET A 71 11.04 -7.85 -5.18
C MET A 71 12.26 -7.01 -4.77
N TYR A 72 12.13 -6.16 -3.76
CA TYR A 72 13.26 -5.35 -3.25
C TYR A 72 14.38 -6.23 -2.69
N GLU A 73 14.02 -7.25 -1.92
CA GLU A 73 14.97 -8.23 -1.39
C GLU A 73 15.70 -8.95 -2.53
N ALA A 74 14.98 -9.43 -3.56
CA ALA A 74 15.59 -10.06 -4.73
C ALA A 74 16.58 -9.16 -5.47
N LEU A 75 16.25 -7.87 -5.63
CA LEU A 75 17.17 -6.86 -6.22
C LEU A 75 18.42 -6.63 -5.36
N LYS A 76 18.29 -6.66 -4.02
CA LYS A 76 19.41 -6.53 -3.08
C LYS A 76 20.38 -7.73 -3.16
N PHE A 77 19.91 -8.90 -3.59
CA PHE A 77 20.75 -10.10 -3.78
C PHE A 77 21.51 -10.13 -5.12
N GLU A 78 21.07 -9.40 -6.16
CA GLU A 78 21.79 -9.34 -7.44
C GLU A 78 22.83 -8.21 -7.52
N GLY A 79 22.69 -7.13 -6.72
CA GLY A 79 23.66 -6.03 -6.62
C GLY A 79 24.50 -6.12 -5.36
N GLY A 80 25.64 -6.82 -5.41
CA GLY A 80 26.44 -7.12 -4.22
C GLY A 80 26.98 -5.91 -3.43
N GLY A 81 27.02 -6.10 -2.10
CA GLY A 81 28.06 -5.56 -1.21
C GLY A 81 27.61 -4.47 -0.21
N GLY A 82 27.45 -4.84 1.07
CA GLY A 82 27.47 -3.88 2.18
C GLY A 82 26.60 -4.23 3.39
N ASP A 83 27.19 -5.02 4.29
CA ASP A 83 26.98 -5.17 5.74
C ASP A 83 25.89 -4.34 6.48
N GLY A 84 25.15 -4.98 7.41
CA GLY A 84 24.56 -4.25 8.54
C GLY A 84 23.21 -4.70 9.12
N GLY A 85 23.09 -5.95 9.56
CA GLY A 85 22.27 -6.44 10.70
C GLY A 85 20.91 -5.81 11.08
N GLY A 86 19.87 -6.65 11.09
CA GLY A 86 18.62 -6.39 11.80
C GLY A 86 17.62 -7.54 11.66
N GLU A 87 17.52 -8.35 12.72
CA GLU A 87 16.78 -9.60 12.85
C GLU A 87 15.30 -9.62 12.37
N GLY A 88 14.99 -10.66 11.59
CA GLY A 88 13.88 -11.60 11.86
C GLY A 88 12.45 -11.19 11.49
N VAL A 89 11.96 -11.68 10.34
CA VAL A 89 10.68 -12.39 10.27
C VAL A 89 10.81 -13.48 9.21
N ASP A 90 10.74 -14.72 9.67
CA ASP A 90 10.82 -15.94 8.88
C ASP A 90 9.72 -15.95 7.80
N PRO A 91 10.01 -16.34 6.55
CA PRO A 91 8.95 -16.70 5.63
C PRO A 91 8.39 -18.03 6.12
N SER A 92 7.14 -18.06 6.55
CA SER A 92 6.45 -19.32 6.87
C SER A 92 5.78 -19.88 5.61
N PRO A 93 6.37 -20.88 4.93
CA PRO A 93 5.61 -21.78 4.08
C PRO A 93 5.07 -22.92 4.96
N TYR A 94 3.76 -23.12 4.89
CA TYR A 94 3.04 -24.32 5.31
C TYR A 94 3.92 -25.58 5.45
N GLY A 95 4.05 -26.14 6.66
CA GLY A 95 4.70 -27.44 6.79
C GLY A 95 5.25 -27.88 8.14
N LYS A 96 4.51 -27.75 9.26
CA LYS A 96 4.72 -28.64 10.41
C LYS A 96 3.38 -29.10 10.95
N PHE A 97 2.95 -30.24 10.43
CA PHE A 97 2.47 -31.36 11.23
C PHE A 97 1.70 -30.96 12.49
N PHE A 98 0.37 -31.03 12.42
CA PHE A 98 -0.42 -31.39 13.59
C PHE A 98 -0.33 -32.91 13.79
N PRO A 99 0.35 -33.38 14.85
CA PRO A 99 0.02 -34.64 15.46
C PRO A 99 -0.52 -34.40 16.88
N PHE A 100 -1.73 -34.93 17.09
CA PHE A 100 -2.16 -35.56 18.33
C PHE A 100 -2.13 -34.74 19.62
N LEU A 101 -3.21 -33.99 19.86
CA LEU A 101 -4.03 -34.14 21.06
C LEU A 101 -5.48 -33.74 20.76
#